data_AF-A0A522E8Y0-F1
#
_entry.id   AF-A0A522E8Y0-F1
#
_cell.length_a   1.000
_cell.length_b   1.000
_cell.length_c   1.000
_cell.angle_alpha   90.00
_cell.angle_beta   90.00
_cell.angle_gamma   90.00
#
_symmetry.space_group_name_H-M   'P 1'
#
loop_
_entity.id
_entity.type
_entity.pdbx_description
1 polymer ?
#
loop_
_entity_poly.entity_id
_entity_poly.type
_entity_poly.pdbx_seq_one_letter_code
_entity_poly.pdbx_strand_id
1 'polypeptide(L)'
;TNGKDGTRVTKIPAGDSLGMLRQKESICGCKTLGAEPPIFLGIERLDTKIGTGRYFKEHQRFMDSLKVKIPLINPDIIITAGPDGDTHHPEHIVVGATVTELLLAEGWVEKYPLYHFAWRKGAESVDPGSYMDEQYVNVKVSYTREDEKKAIEALNCYVTQYTAEELKEEAANKLKDQSNTINFRKFVVKKGLKNDF
;
A
#
# COMPACT_ATOMS: atom_id res chain seq x y z
N THR A 1 -5.94 5.37 5.71
CA THR A 1 -6.63 6.68 5.77
C THR A 1 -7.48 6.85 4.53
N ASN A 2 -8.20 7.96 4.33
CA ASN A 2 -9.00 8.20 3.12
C ASN A 2 -8.38 9.23 2.16
N GLY A 3 -7.11 9.61 2.40
CA GLY A 3 -6.39 10.56 1.55
C GLY A 3 -6.96 11.97 1.55
N LYS A 4 -7.80 12.36 2.52
CA LYS A 4 -8.51 13.64 2.52
C LYS A 4 -7.64 14.89 2.52
N ASP A 5 -6.35 14.76 2.84
CA ASP A 5 -5.40 15.89 2.91
C ASP A 5 -4.47 15.99 1.69
N GLY A 6 -4.53 15.04 0.75
CA GLY A 6 -3.67 15.05 -0.42
C GLY A 6 -4.20 15.98 -1.51
N THR A 7 -3.60 17.15 -1.69
CA THR A 7 -4.09 18.16 -2.65
C THR A 7 -3.05 18.56 -3.70
N ARG A 8 -2.12 17.68 -4.04
CA ARG A 8 -1.05 17.96 -5.02
C ARG A 8 -1.61 18.34 -6.39
N VAL A 9 -2.64 17.61 -6.85
CA VAL A 9 -3.23 17.76 -8.19
C VAL A 9 -4.63 18.39 -8.15
N THR A 10 -5.45 17.97 -7.20
CA THR A 10 -6.85 18.42 -7.14
C THR A 10 -6.99 19.86 -6.65
N LYS A 11 -7.96 20.60 -7.21
CA LYS A 11 -8.39 21.91 -6.70
C LYS A 11 -9.41 21.80 -5.58
N ILE A 12 -9.89 20.59 -5.27
CA ILE A 12 -10.82 20.34 -4.17
C ILE A 12 -10.05 20.53 -2.86
N PRO A 13 -10.55 21.37 -1.93
CA PRO A 13 -9.90 21.58 -0.65
C PRO A 13 -9.73 20.28 0.15
N ALA A 14 -8.66 20.22 0.94
CA ALA A 14 -8.47 19.16 1.92
C ALA A 14 -9.67 19.08 2.88
N GLY A 15 -10.05 17.87 3.27
CA GLY A 15 -11.13 17.62 4.22
C GLY A 15 -12.11 16.53 3.78
N ASP A 16 -13.15 16.34 4.58
CA ASP A 16 -14.00 15.16 4.49
C ASP A 16 -14.73 15.01 3.15
N SER A 17 -15.05 16.12 2.47
CA SER A 17 -15.60 16.09 1.10
C SER A 17 -14.64 15.43 0.10
N LEU A 18 -13.34 15.75 0.17
CA LEU A 18 -12.33 15.10 -0.65
C LEU A 18 -12.14 13.63 -0.23
N GLY A 19 -12.12 13.36 1.07
CA GLY A 19 -12.03 11.99 1.59
C GLY A 19 -13.16 11.08 1.10
N MET A 20 -14.41 11.53 1.16
CA MET A 20 -15.57 10.79 0.66
C MET A 20 -15.50 10.55 -0.85
N LEU A 21 -14.99 11.53 -1.62
CA LEU A 21 -14.80 11.35 -3.05
C LEU A 21 -13.74 10.29 -3.33
N ARG A 22 -12.60 10.33 -2.64
CA ARG A 22 -11.51 9.35 -2.79
C ARG A 22 -11.91 7.94 -2.37
N GLN A 23 -12.81 7.79 -1.40
CA GLN A 23 -13.41 6.49 -1.10
C GLN A 23 -14.19 5.93 -2.30
N LYS A 24 -14.95 6.78 -3.01
CA LYS A 24 -15.65 6.37 -4.24
C LYS A 24 -14.68 6.02 -5.37
N GLU A 25 -13.56 6.75 -5.49
CA GLU A 25 -12.48 6.41 -6.43
C GLU A 25 -11.90 5.02 -6.12
N SER A 26 -11.58 4.72 -4.85
CA SER A 26 -11.09 3.39 -4.45
C SER A 26 -12.13 2.29 -4.72
N ILE A 27 -13.41 2.54 -4.48
CA ILE A 27 -14.49 1.59 -4.80
C ILE A 27 -14.57 1.35 -6.32
N CYS A 28 -14.45 2.40 -7.13
CA CYS A 28 -14.36 2.30 -8.59
C CYS A 28 -13.16 1.44 -8.99
N GLY A 29 -11.98 1.71 -8.44
CA GLY A 29 -10.76 0.95 -8.73
C GLY A 29 -10.91 -0.55 -8.43
N CYS A 30 -11.40 -0.89 -7.24
CA CYS A 30 -11.67 -2.29 -6.87
C CYS A 30 -12.67 -2.95 -7.83
N LYS A 31 -13.79 -2.27 -8.13
CA LYS A 31 -14.79 -2.80 -9.07
C LYS A 31 -14.20 -3.06 -10.46
N THR A 32 -13.40 -2.14 -10.99
CA THR A 32 -12.74 -2.29 -12.30
C THR A 32 -11.75 -3.46 -12.32
N LEU A 33 -11.04 -3.68 -11.21
CA LEU A 33 -10.13 -4.82 -11.03
C LEU A 33 -10.86 -6.15 -10.77
N GLY A 34 -12.18 -6.14 -10.54
CA GLY A 34 -12.95 -7.32 -10.14
C GLY A 34 -12.72 -7.74 -8.68
N ALA A 35 -12.29 -6.82 -7.83
CA ALA A 35 -12.11 -7.02 -6.40
C ALA A 35 -13.32 -6.56 -5.59
N GLU A 36 -13.47 -7.12 -4.39
CA GLU A 36 -14.44 -6.66 -3.40
C GLU A 36 -14.17 -5.20 -2.99
N PRO A 37 -15.19 -4.42 -2.58
CA PRO A 37 -15.00 -3.06 -2.11
C PRO A 37 -14.01 -2.96 -0.93
N PRO A 38 -13.22 -1.87 -0.84
CA PRO A 38 -12.28 -1.69 0.27
C PRO A 38 -12.95 -1.65 1.64
N ILE A 39 -12.27 -2.19 2.65
CA ILE A 39 -12.62 -1.96 4.06
C ILE A 39 -11.97 -0.65 4.50
N PHE A 40 -12.77 0.40 4.69
CA PHE A 40 -12.27 1.67 5.22
C PHE A 40 -12.22 1.64 6.76
N LEU A 41 -11.02 1.75 7.33
CA LEU A 41 -10.80 1.68 8.79
C LEU A 41 -11.13 2.97 9.55
N GLY A 42 -11.46 4.07 8.85
CA GLY A 42 -11.80 5.35 9.50
C GLY A 42 -10.66 5.99 10.30
N ILE A 43 -9.41 5.69 9.93
CA ILE A 43 -8.20 6.31 10.48
C ILE A 43 -7.99 7.65 9.78
N GLU A 44 -7.80 8.70 10.58
CA GLU A 44 -7.64 10.07 10.09
C GLU A 44 -6.32 10.23 9.34
N ARG A 45 -5.20 10.08 10.06
CA ARG A 45 -3.84 10.27 9.54
C ARG A 45 -2.85 9.45 10.36
N LEU A 46 -1.82 8.90 9.70
CA LEU A 46 -0.75 8.14 10.35
C LEU A 46 0.60 8.85 10.26
N ASP A 47 0.60 10.17 10.43
CA ASP A 47 1.81 10.97 10.59
C ASP A 47 1.59 12.11 11.61
N THR A 48 2.65 12.88 11.88
CA THR A 48 2.65 13.92 12.92
C THR A 48 1.98 15.24 12.50
N LYS A 49 1.45 15.38 11.28
CA LYS A 49 0.77 16.63 10.86
C LYS A 49 -0.54 16.88 11.60
N ILE A 50 -1.14 15.84 12.20
CA ILE A 50 -2.29 15.97 13.13
C ILE A 50 -1.86 16.25 14.59
N GLY A 51 -0.57 16.44 14.85
CA GLY A 51 0.02 16.57 16.17
C GLY A 51 0.26 15.22 16.85
N THR A 52 1.38 15.11 17.56
CA THR A 52 1.90 13.85 18.14
C THR A 52 0.88 13.12 19.02
N GLY A 53 0.14 13.84 19.87
CA GLY A 53 -0.86 13.23 20.74
C GLY A 53 -2.05 12.62 19.98
N ARG A 54 -2.46 13.21 18.85
CA ARG A 54 -3.50 12.61 17.99
C ARG A 54 -2.95 11.46 17.17
N TYR A 55 -1.74 11.61 16.64
CA TYR A 55 -1.03 10.53 15.95
C TYR A 55 -0.99 9.25 16.77
N PHE A 56 -0.59 9.30 18.06
CA PHE A 56 -0.56 8.09 18.90
C PHE A 56 -1.95 7.46 19.09
N LYS A 57 -3.01 8.27 19.19
CA LYS A 57 -4.39 7.76 19.28
C LYS A 57 -4.81 7.09 17.97
N GLU A 58 -4.53 7.69 16.82
CA GLU A 58 -4.85 7.11 15.51
C GLU A 58 -4.03 5.85 15.22
N HIS A 59 -2.76 5.82 15.63
CA HIS A 59 -1.92 4.62 15.57
C HIS A 59 -2.53 3.47 16.40
N GLN A 60 -2.93 3.73 17.65
CA GLN A 60 -3.57 2.72 18.48
C GLN A 60 -4.89 2.23 17.87
N ARG A 61 -5.74 3.15 17.39
CA ARG A 61 -6.99 2.79 16.70
C ARG A 61 -6.74 1.93 15.47
N PHE A 62 -5.67 2.20 14.73
CA PHE A 62 -5.28 1.41 13.56
C PHE A 62 -4.84 0.00 13.98
N MET A 63 -3.95 -0.11 14.97
CA MET A 63 -3.50 -1.39 15.54
C MET A 63 -4.68 -2.24 16.04
N ASP A 64 -5.59 -1.65 16.82
CA ASP A 64 -6.77 -2.31 17.36
C ASP A 64 -7.71 -2.80 16.24
N SER A 65 -7.89 -1.96 15.21
CA SER A 65 -8.70 -2.32 14.05
C SER A 65 -8.11 -3.52 13.29
N LEU A 66 -6.80 -3.53 13.07
CA LEU A 66 -6.12 -4.65 12.42
C LEU A 66 -6.21 -5.94 13.24
N LYS A 67 -6.01 -5.85 14.56
CA LYS A 67 -6.09 -6.99 15.49
C LYS A 67 -7.47 -7.67 15.44
N VAL A 68 -8.55 -6.92 15.22
CA VAL A 68 -9.89 -7.46 15.03
C VAL A 68 -10.11 -7.98 13.61
N LYS A 69 -9.68 -7.22 12.59
CA LYS A 69 -10.03 -7.52 11.19
C LYS A 69 -9.24 -8.67 10.60
N ILE A 70 -7.95 -8.79 10.91
CA ILE A 70 -7.10 -9.85 10.33
C ILE A 70 -7.64 -11.25 10.66
N PRO A 71 -7.96 -11.61 11.91
CA PRO A 71 -8.55 -12.91 12.22
C PRO A 71 -9.95 -13.13 11.60
N LEU A 72 -10.72 -12.05 11.43
CA LEU A 72 -12.08 -12.12 10.88
C LEU A 72 -12.09 -12.34 9.36
N ILE A 73 -11.13 -11.74 8.65
CA ILE A 73 -10.88 -11.98 7.23
C ILE A 73 -10.17 -13.33 7.03
N ASN A 74 -9.30 -13.69 7.98
CA ASN A 74 -8.42 -14.86 7.94
C ASN A 74 -7.68 -15.00 6.61
N PRO A 75 -6.86 -13.99 6.21
CA PRO A 75 -6.25 -13.96 4.89
C PRO A 75 -5.16 -15.02 4.75
N ASP A 76 -4.99 -15.59 3.55
CA ASP A 76 -3.88 -16.52 3.26
C ASP A 76 -2.52 -15.82 3.23
N ILE A 77 -2.49 -14.54 2.84
CA ILE A 77 -1.30 -13.68 2.79
C ILE A 77 -1.65 -12.24 3.13
N ILE A 78 -0.66 -11.47 3.59
CA ILE A 78 -0.76 -10.02 3.78
C ILE A 78 0.29 -9.33 2.89
N ILE A 79 -0.11 -8.29 2.17
CA ILE A 79 0.78 -7.43 1.39
C ILE A 79 0.71 -6.01 1.98
N THR A 80 1.86 -5.38 2.21
CA THR A 80 1.94 -3.98 2.69
C THR A 80 3.25 -3.31 2.23
N ALA A 81 3.41 -2.00 2.48
CA ALA A 81 4.66 -1.32 2.18
C ALA A 81 5.83 -1.86 3.02
N GLY A 82 7.04 -1.81 2.47
CA GLY A 82 8.27 -2.12 3.21
C GLY A 82 8.73 -0.98 4.13
N PRO A 83 9.91 -1.11 4.74
CA PRO A 83 10.51 -0.04 5.57
C PRO A 83 10.75 1.27 4.79
N ASP A 84 10.83 1.16 3.46
CA ASP A 84 10.97 2.24 2.50
C ASP A 84 9.65 2.99 2.23
N GLY A 85 8.50 2.44 2.64
CA GLY A 85 7.20 3.07 2.45
C GLY A 85 6.80 3.26 0.99
N ASP A 86 7.36 2.46 0.07
CA ASP A 86 7.22 2.61 -1.39
C ASP A 86 7.88 3.92 -1.87
N THR A 87 7.27 5.07 -1.62
CA THR A 87 7.72 6.41 -2.02
C THR A 87 8.34 7.23 -0.88
N HIS A 88 8.76 6.58 0.22
CA HIS A 88 9.11 7.23 1.49
C HIS A 88 7.96 8.03 2.12
N HIS A 89 6.71 7.78 1.73
CA HIS A 89 5.57 8.45 2.33
C HIS A 89 5.42 8.02 3.80
N PRO A 90 5.39 8.97 4.77
CA PRO A 90 5.40 8.62 6.20
C PRO A 90 4.27 7.67 6.60
N GLU A 91 3.06 7.87 6.06
CA GLU A 91 1.93 6.99 6.35
C GLU A 91 2.13 5.57 5.83
N HIS A 92 2.83 5.37 4.69
CA HIS A 92 3.13 4.03 4.19
C HIS A 92 4.13 3.31 5.09
N ILE A 93 5.16 4.02 5.56
CA ILE A 93 6.15 3.50 6.51
C ILE A 93 5.45 3.07 7.80
N VAL A 94 4.60 3.94 8.36
CA VAL A 94 3.85 3.62 9.59
C VAL A 94 2.92 2.44 9.37
N VAL A 95 2.17 2.38 8.25
CA VAL A 95 1.29 1.24 7.95
C VAL A 95 2.07 -0.08 7.86
N GLY A 96 3.20 -0.10 7.14
CA GLY A 96 4.04 -1.29 7.01
C GLY A 96 4.64 -1.72 8.35
N ALA A 97 5.11 -0.75 9.15
CA ALA A 97 5.66 -0.99 10.48
C ALA A 97 4.61 -1.54 11.45
N THR A 98 3.42 -0.93 11.54
CA THR A 98 2.35 -1.37 12.45
C THR A 98 1.85 -2.77 12.10
N VAL A 99 1.70 -3.10 10.80
CA VAL A 99 1.32 -4.46 10.37
C VAL A 99 2.39 -5.46 10.81
N THR A 100 3.66 -5.14 10.59
CA THR A 100 4.78 -6.01 10.98
C THR A 100 4.85 -6.20 12.50
N GLU A 101 4.71 -5.11 13.26
CA GLU A 101 4.66 -5.09 14.72
C GLU A 101 3.55 -6.00 15.24
N LEU A 102 2.32 -5.85 14.71
CA LEU A 102 1.18 -6.66 15.13
C LEU A 102 1.41 -8.15 14.90
N LEU A 103 1.91 -8.53 13.72
CA LEU A 103 2.16 -9.93 13.42
C LEU A 103 3.24 -10.54 14.33
N LEU A 104 4.24 -9.76 14.72
CA LEU A 104 5.25 -10.19 15.69
C LEU A 104 4.65 -10.29 17.10
N ALA A 105 3.90 -9.28 17.54
CA ALA A 105 3.32 -9.20 18.87
C ALA A 105 2.33 -10.33 19.15
N GLU A 106 1.53 -10.72 18.14
CA GLU A 106 0.52 -11.78 18.26
C GLU A 106 1.05 -13.17 17.88
N GLY A 107 2.32 -13.28 17.46
CA GLY A 107 2.91 -14.55 16.99
C GLY A 107 2.30 -15.06 15.68
N TRP A 108 1.80 -14.16 14.83
CA TRP A 108 1.04 -14.47 13.62
C TRP A 108 1.87 -14.58 12.35
N VAL A 109 3.18 -14.33 12.38
CA VAL A 109 4.03 -14.29 11.17
C VAL A 109 3.93 -15.56 10.30
N GLU A 110 3.79 -16.74 10.89
CA GLU A 110 3.60 -17.99 10.13
C GLU A 110 2.15 -18.21 9.66
N LYS A 111 1.18 -17.73 10.45
CA LYS A 111 -0.24 -17.88 10.16
C LYS A 111 -0.66 -16.98 9.01
N TYR A 112 -0.13 -15.76 8.98
CA TYR A 112 -0.41 -14.73 7.98
C TYR A 112 0.92 -14.27 7.35
N PRO A 113 1.45 -15.03 6.36
CA PRO A 113 2.67 -14.66 5.66
C PRO A 113 2.62 -13.24 5.11
N LEU A 114 3.61 -12.42 5.49
CA LEU A 114 3.72 -11.01 5.10
C LEU A 114 4.67 -10.82 3.91
N TYR A 115 4.26 -9.99 2.97
CA TYR A 115 5.01 -9.62 1.78
C TYR A 115 5.07 -8.09 1.64
N HIS A 116 6.24 -7.59 1.26
CA HIS A 116 6.46 -6.18 0.93
C HIS A 116 6.66 -5.99 -0.57
N PHE A 117 6.29 -4.83 -1.11
CA PHE A 117 6.66 -4.45 -2.47
C PHE A 117 8.18 -4.52 -2.65
N ALA A 118 8.62 -5.03 -3.80
CA ALA A 118 10.04 -5.18 -4.11
C ALA A 118 10.38 -4.58 -5.46
N TRP A 119 10.52 -3.26 -5.47
CA TRP A 119 10.88 -2.50 -6.67
C TRP A 119 12.34 -2.73 -7.05
N ARG A 120 12.56 -2.97 -8.34
CA ARG A 120 13.89 -3.12 -8.92
C ARG A 120 14.39 -1.78 -9.41
N LYS A 121 15.71 -1.63 -9.45
CA LYS A 121 16.35 -0.45 -10.03
C LYS A 121 15.92 -0.30 -11.51
N GLY A 122 15.56 0.93 -11.89
CA GLY A 122 15.14 1.24 -13.26
C GLY A 122 13.64 1.08 -13.54
N ALA A 123 12.82 0.76 -12.54
CA ALA A 123 11.37 0.89 -12.66
C ALA A 123 10.98 2.36 -12.89
N GLU A 124 10.23 2.63 -13.96
CA GLU A 124 9.75 3.96 -14.32
C GLU A 124 8.35 4.19 -13.71
N SER A 125 8.18 5.29 -12.98
CA SER A 125 6.88 5.75 -12.45
C SER A 125 6.90 7.27 -12.25
N VAL A 126 5.72 7.89 -12.33
CA VAL A 126 5.53 9.32 -12.04
C VAL A 126 5.75 9.66 -10.57
N ASP A 127 5.60 8.68 -9.68
CA ASP A 127 5.91 8.77 -8.25
C ASP A 127 7.12 7.87 -7.96
N PRO A 128 8.37 8.36 -8.10
CA PRO A 128 9.55 7.53 -7.97
C PRO A 128 9.64 6.91 -6.58
N GLY A 129 9.57 5.59 -6.55
CA GLY A 129 9.72 4.79 -5.34
C GLY A 129 11.17 4.48 -4.98
N SER A 130 11.33 3.82 -3.85
CA SER A 130 12.57 3.19 -3.44
C SER A 130 12.83 1.94 -4.28
N TYR A 131 14.06 1.46 -4.28
CA TYR A 131 14.43 0.18 -4.89
C TYR A 131 15.23 -0.65 -3.90
N MET A 132 15.26 -1.96 -4.11
CA MET A 132 16.10 -2.88 -3.36
C MET A 132 17.06 -3.64 -4.26
N ASP A 133 18.14 -4.13 -3.66
CA ASP A 133 19.08 -5.03 -4.33
C ASP A 133 18.35 -6.31 -4.75
N GLU A 134 18.63 -6.79 -5.96
CA GLU A 134 17.93 -7.93 -6.56
C GLU A 134 18.05 -9.21 -5.72
N GLN A 135 19.10 -9.36 -4.92
CA GLN A 135 19.27 -10.52 -4.04
C GLN A 135 18.18 -10.61 -2.95
N TYR A 136 17.48 -9.51 -2.66
CA TYR A 136 16.40 -9.47 -1.68
C TYR A 136 15.00 -9.58 -2.29
N VAL A 137 14.90 -9.59 -3.62
CA VAL A 137 13.67 -9.87 -4.36
C VAL A 137 13.47 -11.38 -4.40
N ASN A 138 12.54 -11.91 -3.61
CA ASN A 138 12.42 -13.37 -3.40
C ASN A 138 11.06 -13.95 -3.84
N VAL A 139 10.16 -13.13 -4.37
CA VAL A 139 8.86 -13.55 -4.91
C VAL A 139 8.59 -12.80 -6.19
N LYS A 140 8.20 -13.52 -7.25
CA LYS A 140 7.80 -12.97 -8.54
C LYS A 140 6.42 -13.52 -8.90
N VAL A 141 5.49 -12.63 -9.21
CA VAL A 141 4.15 -12.98 -9.68
C VAL A 141 4.03 -12.52 -11.12
N SER A 142 3.72 -13.44 -12.01
CA SER A 142 3.37 -13.12 -13.40
C SER A 142 1.88 -12.81 -13.51
N TYR A 143 1.54 -11.89 -14.39
CA TYR A 143 0.16 -11.55 -14.72
C TYR A 143 0.00 -11.41 -16.24
N THR A 144 -1.24 -11.36 -16.72
CA THR A 144 -1.51 -11.30 -18.16
C THR A 144 -1.47 -9.87 -18.70
N ARG A 145 -1.36 -9.71 -20.02
CA ARG A 145 -1.49 -8.38 -20.64
C ARG A 145 -2.87 -7.78 -20.42
N GLU A 146 -3.89 -8.62 -20.30
CA GLU A 146 -5.26 -8.25 -19.97
C GLU A 146 -5.37 -7.73 -18.54
N ASP A 147 -4.64 -8.31 -17.58
CA ASP A 147 -4.57 -7.78 -16.22
C ASP A 147 -3.90 -6.40 -16.18
N GLU A 148 -2.83 -6.19 -16.96
CA GLU A 148 -2.19 -4.87 -17.11
C GLU A 148 -3.17 -3.84 -17.66
N LYS A 149 -3.93 -4.19 -18.71
CA LYS A 149 -4.95 -3.29 -19.28
C LYS A 149 -6.01 -2.92 -18.26
N LYS A 150 -6.50 -3.90 -17.47
CA LYS A 150 -7.44 -3.65 -16.38
C LYS A 150 -6.84 -2.76 -15.28
N ALA A 151 -5.56 -2.92 -14.96
CA ALA A 151 -4.87 -2.06 -14.01
C ALA A 151 -4.79 -0.60 -14.51
N ILE A 152 -4.51 -0.40 -15.80
CA ILE A 152 -4.54 0.91 -16.45
C ILE A 152 -5.97 1.48 -16.46
N GLU A 153 -6.99 0.67 -16.74
CA GLU A 153 -8.39 1.09 -16.65
C GLU A 153 -8.77 1.53 -15.23
N ALA A 154 -8.31 0.79 -14.21
CA ALA A 154 -8.55 1.12 -12.81
C ALA A 154 -7.86 2.42 -12.37
N LEU A 155 -6.69 2.77 -12.94
CA LEU A 155 -6.03 4.05 -12.67
C LEU A 155 -6.93 5.25 -13.03
N ASN A 156 -7.77 5.13 -14.06
CA ASN A 156 -8.70 6.19 -14.45
C ASN A 156 -9.81 6.46 -13.42
N CYS A 157 -9.95 5.63 -12.39
CA CYS A 157 -10.84 5.93 -11.27
C CYS A 157 -10.28 7.02 -10.34
N TYR A 158 -8.97 7.29 -10.34
CA TYR A 158 -8.28 8.13 -9.35
C TYR A 158 -8.01 9.55 -9.85
N VAL A 159 -9.03 10.17 -10.46
CA VAL A 159 -8.92 11.48 -11.14
C VAL A 159 -8.58 12.65 -10.20
N THR A 160 -8.79 12.51 -8.89
CA THR A 160 -8.36 13.51 -7.91
C THR A 160 -6.94 13.31 -7.40
N GLN A 161 -6.27 12.20 -7.77
CA GLN A 161 -4.87 11.92 -7.40
C GLN A 161 -3.88 12.31 -8.50
N TYR A 162 -4.26 12.15 -9.76
CA TYR A 162 -3.37 12.26 -10.91
C TYR A 162 -3.86 13.31 -11.92
N THR A 163 -2.94 13.98 -12.59
CA THR A 163 -3.28 14.78 -13.77
C THR A 163 -3.62 13.87 -14.95
N ALA A 164 -4.26 14.41 -15.98
CA ALA A 164 -4.53 13.64 -17.21
C ALA A 164 -3.21 13.20 -17.89
N GLU A 165 -2.18 14.05 -17.80
CA GLU A 165 -0.84 13.77 -18.30
C GLU A 165 -0.17 12.65 -17.49
N GLU A 166 -0.26 12.67 -16.16
CA GLU A 166 0.29 11.62 -15.29
C GLU A 166 -0.40 10.27 -15.53
N LEU A 167 -1.74 10.24 -15.69
CA LEU A 167 -2.45 9.01 -16.04
C LEU A 167 -2.00 8.44 -17.39
N LYS A 168 -1.75 9.32 -18.37
CA LYS A 168 -1.25 8.91 -19.68
C LYS A 168 0.18 8.39 -19.61
N GLU A 169 1.05 9.04 -18.82
CA GLU A 169 2.43 8.62 -18.61
C GLU A 169 2.51 7.28 -17.89
N GLU A 170 1.75 7.09 -16.81
CA GLU A 170 1.65 5.81 -16.10
C GLU A 170 1.16 4.68 -17.02
N ALA A 171 0.12 4.94 -17.83
CA ALA A 171 -0.34 3.98 -18.82
C ALA A 171 0.76 3.62 -19.84
N ALA A 172 1.52 4.60 -20.32
CA ALA A 172 2.62 4.38 -21.26
C ALA A 172 3.76 3.56 -20.63
N ASN A 173 4.16 3.88 -19.39
CA ASN A 173 5.21 3.18 -18.65
C ASN A 173 4.83 1.70 -18.44
N LYS A 174 3.58 1.45 -18.02
CA LYS A 174 3.03 0.09 -17.85
C LYS A 174 2.97 -0.69 -19.16
N LEU A 175 2.58 -0.06 -20.27
CA LEU A 175 2.51 -0.74 -21.56
C LEU A 175 3.89 -1.02 -22.17
N LYS A 176 4.90 -0.21 -21.83
CA LYS A 176 6.30 -0.36 -22.25
C LYS A 176 6.96 -1.56 -21.56
N ASP A 177 6.66 -1.81 -20.28
CA ASP A 177 7.10 -3.02 -19.61
C ASP A 177 6.34 -4.24 -20.19
N GLN A 178 7.10 -5.16 -20.79
CA GLN A 178 6.57 -6.42 -21.34
C GLN A 178 6.88 -7.62 -20.46
N SER A 179 7.50 -7.42 -19.30
CA SER A 179 7.77 -8.50 -18.35
C SER A 179 6.47 -9.08 -17.79
N ASN A 180 5.45 -8.23 -17.61
CA ASN A 180 4.20 -8.54 -16.91
C ASN A 180 4.46 -9.31 -15.61
N THR A 181 5.39 -8.79 -14.81
CA THR A 181 5.73 -9.34 -13.50
C THR A 181 5.72 -8.26 -12.43
N ILE A 182 5.18 -8.60 -11.26
CA ILE A 182 5.33 -7.82 -10.04
C ILE A 182 6.17 -8.61 -9.06
N ASN A 183 6.98 -7.89 -8.29
CA ASN A 183 7.98 -8.47 -7.41
C ASN A 183 7.66 -8.11 -5.96
N PHE A 184 7.88 -9.08 -5.07
CA PHE A 184 7.72 -8.91 -3.64
C PHE A 184 8.90 -9.48 -2.87
N ARG A 185 9.01 -9.02 -1.63
CA ARG A 185 9.91 -9.57 -0.62
C ARG A 185 9.08 -10.15 0.52
N LYS A 186 9.15 -11.46 0.72
CA LYS A 186 8.57 -12.11 1.91
C LYS A 186 9.32 -11.65 3.16
N PHE A 187 8.58 -11.22 4.18
CA PHE A 187 9.10 -10.96 5.51
C PHE A 187 9.49 -12.29 6.18
N VAL A 188 10.74 -12.37 6.62
CA VAL A 188 11.29 -13.54 7.32
C VAL A 188 11.94 -13.08 8.61
N VAL A 189 11.61 -13.75 9.71
CA VAL A 189 12.12 -13.43 11.04
C VAL A 189 12.80 -14.65 11.64
N LYS A 190 13.96 -14.45 12.26
CA LYS A 190 14.62 -15.50 13.04
C LYS A 190 13.85 -15.70 14.35
N LYS A 191 13.66 -16.96 14.76
CA LYS A 191 13.02 -17.33 16.02
C LYS A 191 14.05 -17.80 17.04
N GLY A 192 13.72 -17.58 18.31
CA GLY A 192 14.55 -17.98 19.43
C GLY A 192 15.67 -16.98 19.75
N LEU A 193 16.03 -16.93 21.01
CA LEU A 193 17.15 -16.12 21.49
C LEU A 193 18.47 -16.72 20.96
N LYS A 194 19.34 -15.85 20.45
CA LYS A 194 20.76 -16.17 20.24
C LYS A 194 21.54 -15.47 21.34
N ASN A 195 22.45 -16.20 21.98
CA ASN A 195 23.31 -15.64 23.03
C ASN A 195 24.56 -14.95 22.46
N ASP A 196 24.73 -15.02 21.14
CA ASP A 196 25.83 -14.43 20.39
C ASP A 196 25.26 -13.50 19.30
N PHE A 197 25.97 -12.41 19.01
CA PHE A 197 25.62 -11.43 17.98
C PHE A 197 25.99 -11.91 16.57
#